data_AF-A0A318SRG9-F1
#
_entry.id   AF-A0A318SRG9-F1
#
_cell.length_a   1.000
_cell.length_b   1.000
_cell.length_c   1.000
_cell.angle_alpha   90.00
_cell.angle_beta   90.00
_cell.angle_gamma   90.00
#
_symmetry.space_group_name_H-M   'P 1'
#
loop_
_entity.id
_entity.type
_entity.pdbx_description
1 polymer ?
#
loop_
_entity_poly.entity_id
_entity_poly.type
_entity_poly.pdbx_seq_one_letter_code
_entity_poly.pdbx_strand_id
1 'polypeptide(L)'
;MMAAPETRQQYRDQGKGAERPGARQQAEGPGQGVERSAEQGAQQPEESNRDRVRRLLLVPLGFRFRRGTDAGEARRSLDALADELGYMSDASLSALRGMLASKGEGSARCFWPDPATFRGFAEIVQPRPLEEVPALVRWFRSVEGPRAVEAGTLVETFLWFEKKKAPPLTPQARAMVAQRAQQNRRRLEVISDRRAREVRNDAQDLEWERWYRSTLARVEALVDRVQREKQGQAGQTDPAQDTTRPTRTAEEMAR
;
A
#
# COMPACT_ATOMS: atom_id res chain seq x y z
N MET A 1 7.16 63.99 9.61
CA MET A 1 7.16 64.25 8.15
C MET A 1 7.19 62.89 7.46
N MET A 2 6.03 62.45 6.94
CA MET A 2 5.72 62.30 5.49
C MET A 2 6.27 60.95 4.94
N ALA A 3 5.54 60.08 4.25
CA ALA A 3 4.13 59.92 3.92
C ALA A 3 3.98 58.50 3.32
N ALA A 4 2.84 57.85 3.52
CA ALA A 4 2.42 56.67 2.76
C ALA A 4 1.84 57.07 1.40
N PRO A 5 1.77 56.16 0.41
CA PRO A 5 0.77 56.25 -0.63
C PRO A 5 -0.27 55.14 -0.48
N GLU A 6 -1.50 55.57 -0.21
CA GLU A 6 -2.73 54.85 -0.53
C GLU A 6 -2.90 54.79 -2.06
N THR A 7 -3.39 53.67 -2.59
CA THR A 7 -4.06 53.69 -3.90
C THR A 7 -5.31 52.83 -3.84
N ARG A 8 -6.38 53.44 -4.34
CA ARG A 8 -7.80 53.15 -4.15
C ARG A 8 -8.35 52.84 -5.54
N GLN A 9 -8.94 51.67 -5.73
CA GLN A 9 -9.79 51.36 -6.90
C GLN A 9 -10.72 50.21 -6.46
N GLN A 10 -11.90 50.43 -5.90
CA GLN A 10 -13.17 50.75 -6.57
C GLN A 10 -13.40 49.98 -7.89
N TYR A 11 -14.14 48.86 -7.77
CA TYR A 11 -15.10 48.43 -8.78
C TYR A 11 -16.43 48.13 -8.06
N ARG A 12 -17.48 48.80 -8.53
CA ARG A 12 -18.88 48.68 -8.13
C ARG A 12 -19.66 48.28 -9.38
N ASP A 13 -20.82 47.66 -9.16
CA ASP A 13 -21.98 47.55 -10.07
C ASP A 13 -21.90 46.53 -11.22
N GLN A 14 -22.97 45.83 -11.61
CA GLN A 14 -24.31 45.58 -11.07
C GLN A 14 -24.99 44.56 -12.03
N GLY A 15 -25.95 43.78 -11.53
CA GLY A 15 -26.88 42.93 -12.31
C GLY A 15 -27.42 41.80 -11.44
N LYS A 16 -28.56 41.87 -10.72
CA LYS A 16 -29.96 42.08 -11.15
C LYS A 16 -30.27 41.27 -12.40
N GLY A 17 -31.13 40.25 -12.41
CA GLY A 17 -32.08 39.68 -11.46
C GLY A 17 -33.15 38.95 -12.28
N ALA A 18 -33.64 37.78 -11.85
CA ALA A 18 -34.91 37.20 -12.31
C ALA A 18 -35.30 36.00 -11.45
N GLU A 19 -36.11 36.25 -10.42
CA GLU A 19 -37.01 35.25 -9.86
C GLU A 19 -38.33 35.29 -10.65
N ARG A 20 -38.89 34.11 -10.96
CA ARG A 20 -40.34 33.88 -11.05
C ARG A 20 -40.66 32.46 -10.59
N PRO A 21 -41.57 32.29 -9.60
CA PRO A 21 -42.10 31.00 -9.20
C PRO A 21 -43.50 30.72 -9.80
N GLY A 22 -43.85 29.44 -9.90
CA GLY A 22 -45.23 28.97 -9.88
C GLY A 22 -45.70 28.16 -11.10
N ALA A 23 -45.95 26.86 -10.90
CA ALA A 23 -47.25 26.22 -11.17
C ALA A 23 -47.22 24.71 -10.87
N ARG A 24 -48.21 24.26 -10.10
CA ARG A 24 -48.63 22.87 -9.86
C ARG A 24 -49.23 22.24 -11.14
N GLN A 25 -49.12 20.92 -11.27
CA GLN A 25 -50.19 19.92 -11.56
C GLN A 25 -49.50 18.61 -11.97
N GLN A 26 -49.50 17.56 -11.16
CA GLN A 26 -50.50 16.48 -11.12
C GLN A 26 -50.92 15.96 -12.52
N ALA A 27 -50.41 14.78 -12.87
CA ALA A 27 -51.08 13.80 -13.71
C ALA A 27 -50.58 12.41 -13.32
N GLU A 28 -51.38 11.71 -12.50
CA GLU A 28 -51.38 10.26 -12.40
C GLU A 28 -52.09 9.69 -13.65
N GLY A 29 -51.62 8.54 -14.16
CA GLY A 29 -52.27 7.86 -15.27
C GLY A 29 -51.51 6.59 -15.70
N PRO A 30 -52.04 5.38 -15.44
CA PRO A 30 -51.30 4.12 -15.46
C PRO A 30 -51.33 3.43 -16.84
N GLY A 31 -50.36 2.56 -17.12
CA GLY A 31 -50.57 1.48 -18.07
C GLY A 31 -49.33 0.93 -18.79
N GLN A 32 -49.04 -0.34 -18.48
CA GLN A 32 -48.67 -1.42 -19.42
C GLN A 32 -47.17 -1.76 -19.62
N GLY A 33 -46.91 -3.07 -19.44
CA GLY A 33 -45.73 -3.84 -19.85
C GLY A 33 -44.56 -3.72 -18.88
N VAL A 34 -44.35 -4.60 -17.89
CA VAL A 34 -44.12 -6.05 -17.98
C VAL A 34 -43.32 -6.47 -19.20
N GLU A 35 -42.11 -5.95 -19.32
CA GLU A 35 -40.99 -6.72 -19.84
C GLU A 35 -40.01 -6.94 -18.69
N ARG A 36 -40.25 -8.01 -17.93
CA ARG A 36 -39.21 -8.64 -17.12
C ARG A 36 -38.23 -9.28 -18.12
N SER A 37 -37.40 -8.45 -18.73
CA SER A 37 -36.14 -8.90 -19.28
C SER A 37 -35.36 -9.46 -18.11
N ALA A 38 -35.30 -10.80 -18.07
CA ALA A 38 -34.36 -11.54 -17.27
C ALA A 38 -32.95 -11.15 -17.76
N GLU A 39 -32.46 -10.01 -17.29
CA GLU A 39 -31.04 -9.74 -17.23
C GLU A 39 -30.50 -10.70 -16.18
N GLN A 40 -30.16 -11.88 -16.68
CA GLN A 40 -29.18 -12.75 -16.08
C GLN A 40 -27.95 -11.88 -15.84
N GLY A 41 -27.82 -11.39 -14.60
CA GLY A 41 -26.59 -10.84 -14.08
C GLY A 41 -25.55 -11.94 -14.14
N ALA A 42 -24.93 -12.11 -15.30
CA ALA A 42 -23.65 -12.76 -15.43
C ALA A 42 -22.74 -11.99 -14.47
N GLN A 43 -22.52 -12.55 -13.29
CA GLN A 43 -21.48 -12.12 -12.38
C GLN A 43 -20.20 -12.11 -13.22
N GLN A 44 -19.81 -10.91 -13.66
CA GLN A 44 -18.54 -10.76 -14.32
C GLN A 44 -17.49 -11.28 -13.34
N PRO A 45 -16.58 -12.15 -13.78
CA PRO A 45 -15.52 -12.62 -12.91
C PRO A 45 -14.83 -11.39 -12.34
N GLU A 46 -14.79 -11.27 -11.01
CA GLU A 46 -14.09 -10.17 -10.35
C GLU A 46 -12.67 -10.14 -10.92
N GLU A 47 -12.35 -9.06 -11.63
CA GLU A 47 -11.07 -8.92 -12.30
C GLU A 47 -9.95 -8.97 -11.25
N SER A 48 -8.98 -9.88 -11.43
CA SER A 48 -7.86 -9.96 -10.50
C SER A 48 -7.01 -8.69 -10.57
N ASN A 49 -6.34 -8.32 -9.47
CA ASN A 49 -5.40 -7.18 -9.47
C ASN A 49 -4.33 -7.32 -10.57
N ARG A 50 -3.89 -8.55 -10.86
CA ARG A 50 -2.91 -8.83 -11.92
C ARG A 50 -3.49 -8.52 -13.29
N ASP A 51 -4.73 -8.91 -13.54
CA ASP A 51 -5.41 -8.66 -14.82
C ASP A 51 -5.68 -7.18 -15.03
N ARG A 52 -6.07 -6.46 -13.96
CA ARG A 52 -6.23 -5.01 -13.96
C ARG A 52 -4.94 -4.29 -14.36
N VAL A 53 -3.80 -4.66 -13.77
CA VAL A 53 -2.49 -4.07 -14.12
C VAL A 53 -2.11 -4.40 -15.56
N ARG A 54 -2.33 -5.64 -16.02
CA ARG A 54 -2.07 -6.01 -17.42
C ARG A 54 -2.88 -5.16 -18.38
N ARG A 55 -4.19 -5.01 -18.14
CA ARG A 55 -5.13 -4.27 -18.99
C ARG A 55 -4.82 -2.77 -19.03
N LEU A 56 -4.53 -2.15 -17.88
CA LEU A 56 -4.37 -0.69 -17.78
C LEU A 56 -2.94 -0.21 -18.09
N LEU A 57 -1.92 -1.03 -17.82
CA LEU A 57 -0.52 -0.63 -17.91
C LEU A 57 0.27 -1.47 -18.90
N LEU A 58 0.39 -2.79 -18.70
CA LEU A 58 1.39 -3.59 -19.43
C LEU A 58 1.04 -3.78 -20.90
N VAL A 59 -0.21 -4.16 -21.21
CA VAL A 59 -0.66 -4.34 -22.60
C VAL A 59 -0.59 -3.01 -23.37
N PRO A 60 -1.10 -1.88 -22.84
CA PRO A 60 -0.98 -0.59 -23.53
C PRO A 60 0.46 -0.08 -23.75
N LEU A 61 1.42 -0.45 -22.91
CA LEU A 61 2.83 -0.05 -23.10
C LEU A 61 3.48 -0.74 -24.31
N GLY A 62 3.08 -1.99 -24.61
CA GLY A 62 3.43 -2.65 -25.88
C GLY A 62 4.92 -2.85 -26.16
N PHE A 63 5.79 -2.75 -25.14
CA PHE A 63 7.22 -3.00 -25.31
C PHE A 63 7.50 -4.44 -25.73
N ARG A 64 8.64 -4.65 -26.38
CA ARG A 64 9.08 -5.95 -26.87
C ARG A 64 10.15 -6.54 -25.95
N PHE A 65 10.27 -7.86 -25.92
CA PHE A 65 11.43 -8.51 -25.31
C PHE A 65 12.59 -8.54 -26.30
N ARG A 66 13.82 -8.64 -25.77
CA ARG A 66 15.01 -8.78 -26.60
C ARG A 66 14.98 -10.14 -27.33
N ARG A 67 15.66 -10.20 -28.48
CA ARG A 67 15.77 -11.45 -29.23
C ARG A 67 16.48 -12.51 -28.37
N GLY A 68 15.90 -13.69 -28.25
CA GLY A 68 16.45 -14.80 -27.46
C GLY A 68 15.94 -14.89 -26.03
N THR A 69 15.08 -13.96 -25.57
CA THR A 69 14.37 -14.12 -24.29
C THR A 69 13.35 -15.26 -24.39
N ASP A 70 13.39 -16.18 -23.44
CA ASP A 70 12.42 -17.27 -23.34
C ASP A 70 10.99 -16.73 -23.09
N ALA A 71 9.99 -17.31 -23.76
CA ALA A 71 8.60 -16.86 -23.63
C ALA A 71 8.03 -17.10 -22.22
N GLY A 72 8.45 -18.17 -21.55
CA GLY A 72 8.09 -18.44 -20.17
C GLY A 72 8.70 -17.44 -19.20
N GLU A 73 9.97 -17.09 -19.40
CA GLU A 73 10.67 -16.06 -18.62
C GLU A 73 10.05 -14.67 -18.80
N ALA A 74 9.78 -14.29 -20.05
CA ALA A 74 9.09 -13.04 -20.38
C ALA A 74 7.75 -12.93 -19.66
N ARG A 75 6.94 -14.00 -19.70
CA ARG A 75 5.65 -14.05 -18.99
C ARG A 75 5.81 -13.95 -17.47
N ARG A 76 6.75 -14.69 -16.89
CA ARG A 76 7.04 -14.63 -15.44
C ARG A 76 7.47 -13.23 -15.00
N SER A 77 8.27 -12.55 -15.82
CA SER A 77 8.71 -11.17 -15.55
C SER A 77 7.53 -10.20 -15.52
N LEU A 78 6.62 -10.27 -16.50
CA LEU A 78 5.42 -9.43 -16.52
C LEU A 78 4.45 -9.77 -15.38
N ASP A 79 4.32 -11.04 -15.02
CA ASP A 79 3.47 -11.47 -13.90
C ASP A 79 4.01 -10.94 -12.57
N ALA A 80 5.32 -11.04 -12.35
CA ALA A 80 5.96 -10.47 -11.16
C ALA A 80 5.81 -8.96 -11.08
N LEU A 81 5.91 -8.27 -12.22
CA LEU A 81 5.68 -6.83 -12.30
C LEU A 81 4.22 -6.47 -12.02
N ALA A 82 3.27 -7.25 -12.52
CA ALA A 82 1.85 -7.04 -12.27
C ALA A 82 1.48 -7.28 -10.80
N ASP A 83 2.05 -8.30 -10.16
CA ASP A 83 1.91 -8.52 -8.71
C ASP A 83 2.48 -7.34 -7.92
N GLU A 84 3.63 -6.83 -8.35
CA GLU A 84 4.29 -5.71 -7.69
C GLU A 84 3.47 -4.40 -7.76
N LEU A 85 2.75 -4.17 -8.86
CA LEU A 85 1.96 -2.96 -9.06
C LEU A 85 0.47 -3.12 -8.71
N GLY A 86 0.06 -4.30 -8.22
CA GLY A 86 -1.34 -4.63 -7.92
C GLY A 86 -2.03 -3.71 -6.90
N TYR A 87 -1.24 -3.02 -6.05
CA TYR A 87 -1.73 -2.05 -5.07
C TYR A 87 -2.17 -0.70 -5.67
N MET A 88 -1.76 -0.41 -6.90
CA MET A 88 -2.01 0.90 -7.51
C MET A 88 -3.47 1.03 -7.96
N SER A 89 -4.02 2.23 -7.79
CA SER A 89 -5.34 2.58 -8.33
C SER A 89 -5.32 2.69 -9.86
N ASP A 90 -6.49 2.59 -10.48
CA ASP A 90 -6.64 2.72 -11.94
C ASP A 90 -6.11 4.05 -12.48
N ALA A 91 -6.39 5.15 -11.76
CA ALA A 91 -5.90 6.48 -12.11
C ALA A 91 -4.36 6.52 -12.08
N SER A 92 -3.76 5.93 -11.04
CA SER A 92 -2.31 5.83 -10.89
C SER A 92 -1.68 4.95 -11.97
N LEU A 93 -2.29 3.82 -12.32
CA LEU A 93 -1.80 2.95 -13.40
C LEU A 93 -1.84 3.68 -14.75
N SER A 94 -2.89 4.45 -15.02
CA SER A 94 -3.00 5.27 -16.23
C SER A 94 -1.94 6.38 -16.28
N ALA A 95 -1.69 7.06 -15.17
CA ALA A 95 -0.63 8.07 -15.07
C ALA A 95 0.77 7.44 -15.25
N LEU A 96 1.03 6.31 -14.60
CA LEU A 96 2.28 5.56 -14.70
C LEU A 96 2.56 5.13 -16.15
N ARG A 97 1.53 4.68 -16.88
CA ARG A 97 1.62 4.36 -18.31
C ARG A 97 2.15 5.56 -19.11
N GLY A 98 1.59 6.75 -18.88
CA GLY A 98 2.02 7.98 -19.56
C GLY A 98 3.49 8.31 -19.32
N MET A 99 3.96 8.12 -18.07
CA MET A 99 5.37 8.37 -17.72
C MET A 99 6.33 7.34 -18.34
N LEU A 100 5.92 6.07 -18.40
CA LEU A 100 6.75 4.97 -18.86
C LEU A 100 6.78 4.78 -20.38
N ALA A 101 5.83 5.32 -21.13
CA ALA A 101 5.74 5.16 -22.58
C ALA A 101 7.03 5.54 -23.34
N SER A 102 7.83 6.44 -22.79
CA SER A 102 9.10 6.90 -23.37
C SER A 102 10.36 6.26 -22.78
N LYS A 103 10.21 5.30 -21.86
CA LYS A 103 11.28 4.75 -21.02
C LYS A 103 11.77 3.37 -21.46
N GLY A 104 11.31 2.89 -22.61
CA GLY A 104 11.80 1.64 -23.18
C GLY A 104 13.31 1.64 -23.39
N GLU A 105 13.89 0.45 -23.36
CA GLU A 105 15.33 0.23 -23.54
C GLU A 105 15.73 0.16 -25.03
N GLY A 106 17.04 0.28 -25.25
CA GLY A 106 17.66 0.26 -26.58
C GLY A 106 17.61 1.60 -27.31
N SER A 107 18.28 1.68 -28.46
CA SER A 107 18.33 2.90 -29.28
C SER A 107 16.95 3.35 -29.76
N ALA A 108 16.07 2.39 -30.05
CA ALA A 108 14.69 2.64 -30.48
C ALA A 108 13.69 2.75 -29.33
N ARG A 109 14.13 2.62 -28.06
CA ARG A 109 13.28 2.65 -26.85
C ARG A 109 12.03 1.78 -26.91
N CYS A 110 12.17 0.60 -27.52
CA CYS A 110 11.06 -0.31 -27.79
C CYS A 110 11.13 -1.58 -26.95
N PHE A 111 12.18 -1.78 -26.17
CA PHE A 111 12.33 -2.93 -25.29
C PHE A 111 11.80 -2.65 -23.88
N TRP A 112 11.35 -3.69 -23.19
CA TRP A 112 10.90 -3.57 -21.80
C TRP A 112 12.00 -2.95 -20.93
N PRO A 113 11.70 -1.89 -20.17
CA PRO A 113 12.63 -1.32 -19.20
C PRO A 113 12.92 -2.27 -18.04
N ASP A 114 14.08 -2.10 -17.40
CA ASP A 114 14.38 -2.75 -16.14
C ASP A 114 13.27 -2.54 -15.08
N PRO A 115 12.87 -3.58 -14.31
CA PRO A 115 11.85 -3.47 -13.27
C PRO A 115 12.09 -2.35 -12.24
N ALA A 116 13.34 -1.97 -11.96
CA ALA A 116 13.65 -0.84 -11.09
C ALA A 116 13.12 0.49 -11.63
N THR A 117 13.04 0.64 -12.96
CA THR A 117 12.42 1.81 -13.60
C THR A 117 10.95 1.90 -13.23
N PHE A 118 10.21 0.79 -13.31
CA PHE A 118 8.81 0.74 -12.92
C PHE A 118 8.63 1.09 -11.44
N ARG A 119 9.47 0.54 -10.56
CA ARG A 119 9.45 0.85 -9.12
C ARG A 119 9.64 2.33 -8.83
N GLY A 120 10.64 2.94 -9.47
CA GLY A 120 10.94 4.36 -9.28
C GLY A 120 9.78 5.26 -9.70
N PHE A 121 9.19 5.02 -10.86
CA PHE A 121 8.03 5.80 -11.31
C PHE A 121 6.75 5.49 -10.54
N ALA A 122 6.52 4.24 -10.15
CA ALA A 122 5.38 3.86 -9.32
C ALA A 122 5.40 4.61 -7.98
N GLU A 123 6.56 4.72 -7.33
CA GLU A 123 6.71 5.47 -6.07
C GLU A 123 6.43 6.97 -6.24
N ILE A 124 6.75 7.55 -7.40
CA ILE A 124 6.42 8.95 -7.71
C ILE A 124 4.91 9.14 -7.86
N VAL A 125 4.22 8.20 -8.53
CA VAL A 125 2.79 8.33 -8.86
C VAL A 125 1.91 7.98 -7.66
N GLN A 126 2.21 6.88 -6.97
CA GLN A 126 1.47 6.43 -5.80
C GLN A 126 2.46 5.72 -4.87
N PRO A 127 2.98 6.41 -3.84
CA PRO A 127 3.85 5.78 -2.86
C PRO A 127 3.18 4.56 -2.27
N ARG A 128 3.90 3.44 -2.20
CA ARG A 128 3.30 2.21 -1.66
C ARG A 128 2.95 2.40 -0.19
N PRO A 129 1.70 2.10 0.24
CA PRO A 129 1.35 2.03 1.64
C PRO A 129 2.33 1.11 2.36
N LEU A 130 2.86 1.55 3.50
CA LEU A 130 4.00 0.88 4.11
C LEU A 130 3.65 -0.58 4.51
N GLU A 131 2.40 -0.82 4.88
CA GLU A 131 1.80 -2.13 5.21
C GLU A 131 1.90 -3.14 4.07
N GLU A 132 1.98 -2.67 2.83
CA GLU A 132 2.02 -3.50 1.63
C GLU A 132 3.45 -3.68 1.11
N VAL A 133 4.45 -3.06 1.75
CA VAL A 133 5.85 -3.28 1.40
C VAL A 133 6.23 -4.72 1.78
N PRO A 134 6.56 -5.61 0.82
CA PRO A 134 6.78 -7.03 1.11
C PRO A 134 7.92 -7.26 2.09
N ALA A 135 8.96 -6.41 2.04
CA ALA A 135 10.08 -6.46 2.97
C ALA A 135 9.65 -6.17 4.41
N LEU A 136 8.72 -5.23 4.62
CA LEU A 136 8.18 -4.92 5.95
C LEU A 136 7.35 -6.09 6.48
N VAL A 137 6.42 -6.60 5.66
CA VAL A 137 5.54 -7.73 6.03
C VAL A 137 6.39 -8.96 6.39
N ARG A 138 7.39 -9.30 5.55
CA ARG A 138 8.32 -10.40 5.81
C ARG A 138 9.11 -10.19 7.10
N TRP A 139 9.55 -8.95 7.35
CA TRP A 139 10.31 -8.62 8.55
C TRP A 139 9.44 -8.75 9.82
N PHE A 140 8.21 -8.23 9.81
CA PHE A 140 7.28 -8.41 10.94
C PHE A 140 6.88 -9.86 11.17
N ARG A 141 6.83 -10.69 10.12
CA ARG A 141 6.61 -12.15 10.23
C ARG A 141 7.78 -12.90 10.88
N SER A 142 8.99 -12.33 10.79
CA SER A 142 10.20 -12.91 11.35
C SER A 142 10.26 -12.76 12.89
N VAL A 143 11.32 -13.29 13.51
CA VAL A 143 11.61 -13.11 14.94
C VAL A 143 11.79 -11.65 15.35
N GLU A 144 12.13 -10.77 14.40
CA GLU A 144 12.39 -9.37 14.67
C GLU A 144 11.11 -8.57 14.96
N GLY A 145 9.96 -9.00 14.43
CA GLY A 145 8.67 -8.38 14.70
C GLY A 145 8.31 -8.44 16.20
N PRO A 146 8.18 -9.64 16.79
CA PRO A 146 7.96 -9.80 18.24
C PRO A 146 8.99 -9.07 19.10
N ARG A 147 10.27 -9.10 18.72
CA ARG A 147 11.33 -8.35 19.43
C ARG A 147 11.09 -6.84 19.45
N ALA A 148 10.58 -6.26 18.36
CA ALA A 148 10.27 -4.83 18.33
C ALA A 148 9.01 -4.46 19.14
N VAL A 149 8.05 -5.39 19.26
CA VAL A 149 6.93 -5.25 20.20
C VAL A 149 7.46 -5.20 21.63
N GLU A 150 8.26 -6.19 22.03
CA GLU A 150 8.84 -6.30 23.38
C GLU A 150 9.73 -5.11 23.73
N ALA A 151 10.56 -4.65 22.79
CA ALA A 151 11.41 -3.48 22.97
C ALA A 151 10.62 -2.14 22.98
N GLY A 152 9.37 -2.15 22.51
CA GLY A 152 8.55 -0.96 22.34
C GLY A 152 9.14 0.02 21.33
N THR A 153 9.60 -0.49 20.19
CA THR A 153 10.24 0.27 19.08
C THR A 153 9.45 0.19 17.77
N LEU A 154 8.21 -0.30 17.82
CA LEU A 154 7.38 -0.56 16.64
C LEU A 154 7.18 0.67 15.75
N VAL A 155 6.76 1.79 16.35
CA VAL A 155 6.49 3.02 15.60
C VAL A 155 7.76 3.52 14.93
N GLU A 156 8.88 3.54 15.65
CA GLU A 156 10.15 4.03 15.12
C GLU A 156 10.72 3.12 14.05
N THR A 157 10.55 1.81 14.21
CA THR A 157 10.93 0.84 13.19
C THR A 157 10.06 1.04 11.95
N PHE A 158 8.75 1.23 12.12
CA PHE A 158 7.84 1.53 11.01
C PHE A 158 8.25 2.82 10.28
N LEU A 159 8.48 3.92 10.99
CA LEU A 159 8.95 5.18 10.40
C LEU A 159 10.34 5.05 9.76
N TRP A 160 11.21 4.18 10.29
CA TRP A 160 12.48 3.85 9.65
C TRP A 160 12.24 3.19 8.28
N PHE A 161 11.34 2.21 8.20
CA PHE A 161 10.95 1.60 6.94
C PHE A 161 10.32 2.61 5.98
N GLU A 162 9.52 3.55 6.47
CA GLU A 162 8.92 4.59 5.63
C GLU A 162 10.00 5.40 4.91
N LYS A 163 11.03 5.80 5.67
CA LYS A 163 12.13 6.63 5.20
C LYS A 163 13.20 5.88 4.40
N LYS A 164 13.52 4.65 4.80
CA LYS A 164 14.67 3.88 4.29
C LYS A 164 14.28 2.71 3.40
N LYS A 165 13.00 2.33 3.39
CA LYS A 165 12.42 1.19 2.64
C LYS A 165 13.17 -0.13 2.89
N ALA A 166 13.86 -0.23 4.02
CA ALA A 166 14.66 -1.38 4.42
C ALA A 166 14.69 -1.50 5.95
N PRO A 167 14.80 -2.71 6.51
CA PRO A 167 14.90 -2.90 7.95
C PRO A 167 16.18 -2.29 8.54
N PRO A 168 16.16 -1.92 9.83
CA PRO A 168 17.37 -1.54 10.56
C PRO A 168 18.24 -2.79 10.82
N LEU A 169 19.05 -3.18 9.83
CA LEU A 169 19.90 -4.38 9.91
C LEU A 169 21.19 -4.15 10.70
N THR A 170 21.75 -2.95 10.65
CA THR A 170 23.03 -2.66 11.32
C THR A 170 22.82 -2.35 12.81
N PRO A 171 23.82 -2.64 13.68
CA PRO A 171 23.76 -2.27 15.10
C PRO A 171 23.50 -0.78 15.30
N GLN A 172 24.13 0.07 14.47
CA GLN A 172 23.92 1.51 14.49
C GLN A 172 22.48 1.90 14.15
N ALA A 173 21.90 1.33 13.09
CA ALA A 173 20.50 1.60 12.72
C ALA A 173 19.53 1.19 13.84
N ARG A 174 19.77 0.03 14.45
CA ARG A 174 18.98 -0.45 15.61
C ARG A 174 19.11 0.48 16.81
N ALA A 175 20.32 0.96 17.11
CA ALA A 175 20.56 1.91 18.19
C ALA A 175 19.84 3.25 17.93
N MET A 176 19.85 3.76 16.70
CA MET A 176 19.12 4.98 16.33
C MET A 176 17.60 4.82 16.51
N VAL A 177 17.04 3.68 16.10
CA VAL A 177 15.62 3.36 16.30
C VAL A 177 15.28 3.30 17.79
N ALA A 178 16.08 2.58 18.58
CA ALA A 178 15.87 2.47 20.03
C ALA A 178 15.98 3.83 20.75
N GLN A 179 16.97 4.65 20.39
CA GLN A 179 17.12 5.99 20.93
C GLN A 179 15.91 6.86 20.61
N ARG A 180 15.39 6.79 19.37
CA ARG A 180 14.20 7.53 18.98
C ARG A 180 12.96 7.06 19.75
N ALA A 181 12.85 5.76 19.99
CA ALA A 181 11.74 5.18 20.75
C ALA A 181 11.76 5.66 22.21
N GLN A 182 12.95 5.73 22.82
CA GLN A 182 13.11 6.28 24.15
C GLN A 182 12.71 7.76 24.22
N GLN A 183 13.09 8.57 23.22
CA GLN A 183 12.69 9.98 23.15
C GLN A 183 11.17 10.14 23.06
N ASN A 184 10.51 9.37 22.19
CA ASN A 184 9.07 9.43 22.02
C ASN A 184 8.33 8.92 23.27
N ARG A 185 8.82 7.86 23.91
CA ARG A 185 8.29 7.36 25.19
C ARG A 185 8.35 8.42 26.28
N ARG A 186 9.50 9.10 26.42
CA ARG A 186 9.65 10.20 27.37
C ARG A 186 8.71 11.37 27.06
N ARG A 187 8.46 11.67 25.78
CA ARG A 187 7.49 12.69 25.40
C ARG A 187 6.07 12.30 25.80
N LEU A 188 5.67 11.05 25.60
CA LEU A 188 4.37 10.54 26.09
C LEU A 188 4.26 10.62 27.61
N GLU A 189 5.32 10.26 28.34
CA GLU A 189 5.36 10.36 29.81
C GLU A 189 5.17 11.81 30.28
N VAL A 190 5.83 12.78 29.65
CA VAL A 190 5.67 14.21 29.97
C VAL A 190 4.24 14.68 29.71
N ILE A 191 3.65 14.32 28.57
CA ILE A 191 2.27 14.69 28.23
C ILE A 191 1.28 14.09 29.25
N SER A 192 1.51 12.83 29.64
CA SER A 192 0.70 12.11 30.62
C SER A 192 0.85 12.69 32.02
N ASP A 193 2.06 13.00 32.47
CA ASP A 193 2.34 13.60 33.78
C ASP A 193 1.72 15.00 33.91
N ARG A 194 1.82 15.83 32.86
CA ARG A 194 1.11 17.12 32.80
C ARG A 194 -0.40 16.95 32.95
N ARG A 195 -0.99 15.98 32.24
CA ARG A 195 -2.42 15.67 32.33
C ARG A 195 -2.81 15.20 33.74
N ALA A 196 -1.99 14.36 34.37
CA ALA A 196 -2.24 13.86 35.72
C ALA A 196 -2.17 14.96 36.80
N ARG A 197 -1.39 16.01 36.57
CA ARG A 197 -1.30 17.20 37.43
C ARG A 197 -2.31 18.29 37.07
N GLU A 198 -3.26 17.99 36.19
CA GLU A 198 -4.26 18.95 35.67
C GLU A 198 -3.65 20.18 34.98
N VAL A 199 -2.40 20.06 34.53
CA VAL A 199 -1.71 21.08 33.74
C VAL A 199 -2.10 20.92 32.28
N ARG A 200 -2.51 22.03 31.64
CA ARG A 200 -2.89 22.03 30.23
C ARG A 200 -1.70 21.67 29.34
N ASN A 201 -1.86 20.65 28.51
CA ASN A 201 -0.94 20.35 27.40
C ASN A 201 -1.20 21.31 26.24
N ASP A 202 -0.15 21.66 25.50
CA ASP A 202 -0.29 22.47 24.30
C ASP A 202 -0.97 21.68 23.15
N ALA A 203 -1.49 22.39 22.16
CA ALA A 203 -2.22 21.79 21.06
C ALA A 203 -1.34 20.85 20.21
N GLN A 204 -0.07 21.20 20.03
CA GLN A 204 0.89 20.47 19.22
C GLN A 204 1.27 19.12 19.86
N ASP A 205 1.42 19.07 21.18
CA ASP A 205 1.67 17.87 21.96
C ASP A 205 0.47 16.93 21.90
N LEU A 206 -0.76 17.45 22.00
CA LEU A 206 -1.97 16.65 21.88
C LEU A 206 -2.16 16.09 20.45
N GLU A 207 -1.88 16.90 19.43
CA GLU A 207 -1.88 16.44 18.03
C GLU A 207 -0.84 15.35 17.79
N TRP A 208 0.38 15.58 18.29
CA TRP A 208 1.47 14.63 18.18
C TRP A 208 1.15 13.32 18.93
N GLU A 209 0.59 13.39 20.14
CA GLU A 209 0.19 12.21 20.91
C GLU A 209 -0.88 11.40 20.14
N ARG A 210 -1.91 12.08 19.60
CA ARG A 210 -2.95 11.42 18.79
C ARG A 210 -2.35 10.72 17.58
N TRP A 211 -1.51 11.41 16.83
CA TRP A 211 -0.80 10.84 15.68
C TRP A 211 0.03 9.62 16.09
N TYR A 212 0.85 9.74 17.14
CA TYR A 212 1.73 8.67 17.60
C TYR A 212 0.94 7.44 18.04
N ARG A 213 -0.10 7.62 18.86
CA ARG A 213 -0.96 6.52 19.32
C ARG A 213 -1.72 5.86 18.17
N SER A 214 -2.24 6.64 17.23
CA SER A 214 -2.92 6.11 16.03
C SER A 214 -1.97 5.30 15.15
N THR A 215 -0.71 5.75 15.03
CA THR A 215 0.33 5.03 14.30
C THR A 215 0.69 3.73 15.01
N LEU A 216 0.86 3.77 16.34
CA LEU A 216 1.13 2.57 17.14
C LEU A 216 0.03 1.53 16.94
N ALA A 217 -1.24 1.91 17.11
CA ALA A 217 -2.37 1.01 16.94
C ALA A 217 -2.44 0.41 15.52
N ARG A 218 -2.16 1.21 14.49
CA ARG A 218 -2.08 0.75 13.10
C ARG A 218 -0.98 -0.29 12.89
N VAL A 219 0.20 -0.08 13.47
CA VAL A 219 1.35 -1.00 13.33
C VAL A 219 1.14 -2.27 14.16
N GLU A 220 0.57 -2.17 15.36
CA GLU A 220 0.19 -3.33 16.17
C GLU A 220 -0.82 -4.22 15.43
N ALA A 221 -1.87 -3.63 14.84
CA ALA A 221 -2.84 -4.35 14.04
C ALA A 221 -2.20 -5.07 12.83
N LEU A 222 -1.19 -4.44 12.19
CA LEU A 222 -0.43 -5.06 11.12
C LEU A 222 0.35 -6.28 11.64
N VAL A 223 1.08 -6.15 12.75
CA VAL A 223 1.85 -7.25 13.37
C VAL A 223 0.92 -8.40 13.72
N ASP A 224 -0.20 -8.11 14.38
CA ASP A 224 -1.19 -9.12 14.76
C ASP A 224 -1.74 -9.89 13.56
N ARG A 225 -2.12 -9.18 12.49
CA ARG A 225 -2.58 -9.80 11.23
C ARG A 225 -1.53 -10.74 10.66
N VAL A 226 -0.28 -10.27 10.55
CA VAL A 226 0.82 -11.03 9.96
C VAL A 226 1.17 -12.27 10.80
N GLN A 227 1.09 -12.19 12.14
CA GLN A 227 1.34 -13.32 13.01
C GLN A 227 0.21 -14.36 12.96
N ARG A 228 -1.07 -13.92 12.88
CA ARG A 228 -2.21 -14.83 12.69
C ARG A 228 -2.11 -15.61 11.38
N GLU A 229 -1.77 -14.94 10.28
CA GLU A 229 -1.53 -15.60 8.98
C GLU A 229 -0.43 -16.66 9.06
N LYS A 230 0.67 -16.36 9.77
CA LYS A 230 1.78 -17.30 9.97
C LYS A 230 1.35 -18.53 10.79
N GLN A 231 0.58 -18.33 11.85
CA GLN A 231 0.06 -19.42 12.67
C GLN A 231 -0.94 -20.29 11.89
N GLY A 232 -1.81 -19.69 11.08
CA GLY A 232 -2.73 -20.41 10.19
C GLY A 232 -2.01 -21.24 9.13
N GLN A 233 -0.91 -20.73 8.55
CA GLN A 233 -0.09 -21.49 7.61
C GLN A 233 0.68 -22.64 8.29
N ALA A 234 1.21 -22.43 9.50
CA ALA A 234 1.90 -23.47 10.26
C ALA A 234 0.95 -24.60 10.72
N GLY A 235 -0.33 -24.30 10.94
CA GLY A 235 -1.36 -25.29 11.23
C GLY A 235 -1.88 -26.06 10.01
N GLN A 236 -1.58 -25.59 8.79
CA GLN A 236 -2.00 -26.22 7.53
C GLN A 236 -0.91 -27.10 6.89
N THR A 237 0.32 -27.07 7.43
CA THR A 237 1.35 -28.08 7.16
C THR A 237 1.06 -29.35 7.97
N ASP A 238 0.25 -30.22 7.38
CA ASP A 238 -0.14 -31.55 7.89
C ASP A 238 1.07 -32.53 7.91
N PRO A 239 1.16 -33.49 8.86
CA PRO A 239 2.35 -34.28 9.22
C PRO A 239 2.57 -35.53 8.35
N ALA A 240 2.22 -35.48 7.07
CA ALA A 240 2.24 -36.65 6.17
C ALA A 240 3.51 -36.74 5.32
N GLN A 241 4.71 -36.64 5.91
CA GLN A 241 5.97 -37.09 5.30
C GLN A 241 6.94 -37.64 6.35
N ASP A 242 6.54 -38.72 7.02
CA ASP A 242 7.50 -39.63 7.66
C ASP A 242 7.11 -41.09 7.36
N THR A 243 7.27 -41.46 6.09
CA THR A 243 7.28 -42.87 5.65
C THR A 243 8.59 -43.14 4.92
N THR A 244 9.71 -43.10 5.64
CA THR A 244 10.90 -43.86 5.22
C THR A 244 11.25 -44.86 6.31
N ARG A 245 10.50 -45.97 6.29
CA ARG A 245 10.82 -47.21 7.00
C ARG A 245 11.83 -47.97 6.15
N PRO A 246 13.10 -48.17 6.54
CA PRO A 246 13.94 -49.14 5.86
C PRO A 246 13.49 -50.54 6.28
N THR A 247 12.93 -51.26 5.32
CA THR A 247 12.62 -52.68 5.40
C THR A 247 13.91 -53.47 5.62
N ARG A 248 14.09 -53.96 6.84
CA ARG A 248 14.90 -55.14 7.12
C ARG A 248 14.27 -56.31 6.36
N THR A 249 15.02 -57.09 5.57
CA THR A 249 15.06 -58.57 5.58
C THR A 249 15.97 -59.08 4.45
N ALA A 250 16.71 -60.15 4.76
CA ALA A 250 17.30 -61.16 3.89
C ALA A 250 18.66 -60.86 3.22
N GLU A 251 19.74 -61.18 3.95
CA GLU A 251 20.82 -61.98 3.37
C GLU A 251 21.58 -62.71 4.49
N GLU A 252 20.88 -63.66 5.09
CA GLU A 252 21.48 -64.74 5.87
C GLU A 252 20.77 -66.00 5.40
N MET A 253 21.29 -66.63 4.33
CA MET A 253 21.23 -68.08 4.07
C MET A 253 22.05 -68.43 2.82
N ALA A 254 23.16 -69.12 3.10
CA ALA A 254 23.73 -70.23 2.34
C ALA A 254 24.63 -69.98 1.11
N ARG A 255 25.91 -70.34 1.35
CA ARG A 255 26.95 -70.87 0.43
C ARG A 255 27.86 -69.88 -0.26
#